data_AF-A0A7X0GI90-F1
#
_entry.id   AF-A0A7X0GI90-F1
#
_cell.length_a   1.000
_cell.length_b   1.000
_cell.length_c   1.000
_cell.angle_alpha   90.00
_cell.angle_beta   90.00
_cell.angle_gamma   90.00
#
_symmetry.space_group_name_H-M   'P 1'
#
loop_
_entity.id
_entity.type
_entity.pdbx_description
1 polymer ?
#
loop_
_entity_poly.entity_id
_entity_poly.type
_entity_poly.pdbx_seq_one_letter_code
_entity_poly.pdbx_strand_id
1 'polypeptide(L)' 'MRDTDGSPSVVATPKLVADLTAERARIDRMIADLVRSRDTLDEVIDAARLP' A
#
# COMPACT_ATOMS: atom_id res chain seq x y z
N MET A 1 -14.57 1.98 1.81
CA MET A 1 -15.81 2.75 1.54
C MET A 1 -16.22 3.37 2.86
N ARG A 2 -16.28 4.70 2.92
CA ARG A 2 -16.75 5.42 4.10
C ARG A 2 -18.28 5.36 4.13
N ASP A 3 -18.89 5.45 5.31
CA ASP A 3 -20.32 5.79 5.35
C ASP A 3 -20.51 7.22 4.79
N THR A 4 -21.76 7.64 4.57
CA THR A 4 -22.15 8.95 4.03
C THR A 4 -21.47 10.15 4.69
N ASP A 5 -20.95 10.00 5.91
CA ASP A 5 -20.28 11.00 6.74
C ASP A 5 -18.74 10.91 6.76
N GLY A 6 -18.17 9.88 6.14
CA GLY A 6 -16.73 9.68 6.13
C GLY A 6 -16.19 8.76 7.23
N SER A 7 -16.99 8.32 8.20
CA SER A 7 -16.51 7.56 9.36
C SER A 7 -16.26 6.08 9.02
N PRO A 8 -15.40 5.35 9.77
CA PRO A 8 -15.42 3.90 9.74
C PRO A 8 -16.82 3.44 10.14
N SER A 9 -17.48 2.64 9.30
CA SER A 9 -18.83 2.15 9.59
C SER A 9 -18.86 1.54 11.00
N VAL A 10 -19.69 2.12 11.89
CA VAL A 10 -19.69 1.84 13.34
C VAL A 10 -20.04 0.38 13.65
N VAL A 11 -20.52 -0.38 12.66
CA VAL A 11 -20.60 -1.84 12.69
C VAL A 11 -19.98 -2.39 11.41
N ALA A 12 -18.67 -2.69 11.45
CA ALA A 12 -18.05 -3.42 10.35
C ALA A 12 -18.63 -4.83 10.31
N THR A 13 -19.50 -5.10 9.35
CA THR A 13 -19.98 -6.47 9.08
C THR A 13 -18.77 -7.38 8.80
N PRO A 14 -18.86 -8.69 9.09
CA PRO A 14 -17.78 -9.64 8.75
C PRO A 14 -17.33 -9.54 7.28
N LYS A 15 -18.27 -9.24 6.37
CA LYS A 15 -17.98 -8.98 4.96
C LYS A 15 -17.12 -7.73 4.78
N LEU A 16 -17.46 -6.61 5.42
CA LEU A 16 -16.66 -5.38 5.34
C LEU A 16 -15.24 -5.59 5.86
N VAL A 17 -15.07 -6.34 6.95
CA VAL A 17 -13.73 -6.66 7.49
C VAL A 17 -12.92 -7.48 6.49
N ALA A 18 -13.53 -8.49 5.85
CA ALA A 18 -12.87 -9.30 4.82
C ALA A 18 -12.45 -8.44 3.62
N ASP A 19 -13.34 -7.59 3.11
CA ASP A 19 -13.08 -6.70 1.97
C ASP A 19 -11.94 -5.71 2.28
N LEU A 20 -11.97 -5.07 3.45
CA LEU A 20 -10.91 -4.15 3.89
C LEU A 20 -9.57 -4.85 4.12
N THR A 21 -9.58 -6.08 4.63
CA THR A 21 -8.37 -6.89 4.83
C THR A 21 -7.75 -7.27 3.47
N ALA A 22 -8.58 -7.64 2.49
CA ALA A 22 -8.13 -7.92 1.14
C ALA A 22 -7.52 -6.68 0.47
N GLU A 23 -8.15 -5.51 0.62
CA GLU A 23 -7.60 -4.27 0.08
C GLU A 23 -6.30 -3.87 0.77
N ARG A 24 -6.22 -4.02 2.09
CA ARG A 24 -4.96 -3.78 2.83
C ARG A 24 -3.84 -4.69 2.31
N ALA A 25 -4.13 -5.97 2.11
CA ALA A 25 -3.14 -6.90 1.55
C ALA A 25 -2.73 -6.54 0.11
N ARG A 26 -3.63 -5.96 -0.68
CA ARG A 26 -3.31 -5.43 -2.01
C ARG A 26 -2.38 -4.21 -1.94
N ILE A 27 -2.68 -3.27 -1.05
CA ILE A 27 -1.83 -2.10 -0.80
C ILE A 27 -0.44 -2.52 -0.33
N ASP A 28 -0.34 -3.47 0.60
CA ASP A 28 0.94 -3.98 1.11
C ASP A 28 1.82 -4.54 -0.02
N ARG A 29 1.23 -5.24 -1.01
CA ARG A 29 1.95 -5.71 -2.20
C ARG A 29 2.44 -4.55 -3.07
N MET A 30 1.60 -3.56 -3.33
CA MET A 30 1.99 -2.38 -4.10
C MET A 30 3.13 -1.60 -3.43
N ILE A 31 3.09 -1.49 -2.09
CA ILE A 31 4.18 -0.85 -1.32
C ILE A 31 5.48 -1.65 -1.48
N ALA A 32 5.43 -2.98 -1.36
CA ALA A 32 6.61 -3.82 -1.54
C ALA A 32 7.25 -3.65 -2.93
N ASP A 33 6.42 -3.54 -3.98
CA ASP A 33 6.90 -3.30 -5.34
C ASP A 33 7.54 -1.92 -5.50
N LEU A 34 6.96 -0.89 -4.87
CA LEU A 34 7.52 0.46 -4.86
C LEU A 34 8.84 0.53 -4.10
N VAL A 35 8.94 -0.15 -2.95
CA VAL A 35 10.19 -0.24 -2.18
C VAL A 35 11.28 -0.88 -3.03
N ARG A 36 10.99 -2.02 -3.68
CA ARG A 36 11.96 -2.68 -4.57
C ARG A 36 12.39 -1.77 -5.72
N SER A 37 11.44 -1.06 -6.33
CA SER A 37 11.73 -0.13 -7.42
C SER A 37 12.62 1.03 -6.97
N ARG A 38 12.39 1.54 -5.75
CA ARG A 38 13.24 2.58 -5.14
C ARG A 38 14.64 2.04 -4.88
N ASP A 39 14.77 0.84 -4.32
CA ASP A 39 16.08 0.28 -4.02
C ASP A 39 16.92 0.10 -5.31
N THR A 40 16.31 -0.35 -6.41
CA THR A 40 16.98 -0.38 -7.73
C THR A 40 17.32 1.02 -8.24
N LEU A 41 16.46 2.02 -8.04
CA LEU A 41 16.75 3.40 -8.42
C LEU A 41 17.94 3.96 -7.63
N ASP A 42 18.03 3.65 -6.33
CA ASP A 42 19.15 4.06 -5.48
C ASP A 42 20.46 3.44 -5.97
N GLU A 43 20.47 2.15 -6.33
CA GLU A 43 21.64 1.49 -6.94
C GLU A 43 22.10 2.18 -8.24
N VAL A 44 21.16 2.55 -9.12
CA VAL A 44 21.46 3.27 -10.37
C VAL A 44 22.03 4.65 -10.09
N ILE A 45 21.47 5.38 -9.13
CA ILE A 45 21.95 6.70 -8.72
C ILE A 45 23.37 6.60 -8.18
N ASP A 46 23.65 5.63 -7.32
CA ASP A 46 24.98 5.45 -6.74
C ASP A 46 26.01 5.05 -7.79
N ALA A 47 25.65 4.19 -8.75
CA ALA A 47 26.51 3.88 -9.89
C ALA A 47 26.82 5.13 -10.74
N ALA A 48 25.83 6.01 -10.94
CA ALA A 48 26.02 7.25 -11.70
C ALA A 48 26.84 8.32 -10.97
N ARG A 49 27.00 8.21 -9.65
CA ARG A 49 27.84 9.11 -8.83
C ARG A 49 29.32 8.73 -8.83
N LEU A 50 29.68 7.53 -9.30
CA LEU A 50 31.07 7.11 -9.38
C LEU A 50 31.81 7.93 -10.46
N PRO A 51 33.06 8.36 -10.19
CA PRO A 51 33.85 9.22 -11.09
C PRO A 51 34.27 8.54 -12.39
#